data_AF-A0A3C0RWP6-F1
#
_entry.id   AF-A0A3C0RWP6-F1
#
_cell.length_a   1.000
_cell.length_b   1.000
_cell.length_c   1.000
_cell.angle_alpha   90.00
_cell.angle_beta   90.00
_cell.angle_gamma   90.00
#
_symmetry.space_group_name_H-M   'P 1'
#
loop_
_entity.id
_entity.type
_entity.pdbx_description
1 polymer ?
#
loop_
_entity_poly.entity_id
_entity_poly.type
_entity_poly.pdbx_seq_one_letter_code
_entity_poly.pdbx_strand_id
1 'polypeptide(L)'
;QIERERMVEFLWENRRFYDVRRWGKYEETEREPIRGMNPDGADRESFYKRISPGTSSFLTRQVDKKLIWVPIPRAEMRRLPSLDQNPGYN
;
A
#
# COMPACT_ATOMS: atom_id res chain seq x y z
N GLN A 1 -13.55 13.71 7.19
CA GLN A 1 -13.69 13.40 8.63
C GLN A 1 -13.86 11.89 8.85
N ILE A 2 -14.93 11.28 8.30
CA ILE A 2 -15.24 9.84 8.47
C ILE A 2 -14.10 8.90 8.07
N GLU A 3 -13.39 9.17 6.96
CA GLU A 3 -12.29 8.30 6.51
C GLU A 3 -11.13 8.25 7.51
N ARG A 4 -10.87 9.36 8.20
CA ARG A 4 -9.80 9.46 9.21
C ARG A 4 -10.20 8.72 10.48
N GLU A 5 -11.43 8.91 10.95
CA GLU A 5 -11.95 8.19 12.13
C GLU A 5 -11.87 6.69 11.88
N ARG A 6 -12.39 6.21 10.75
CA ARG A 6 -12.30 4.79 10.39
C ARG A 6 -10.86 4.25 10.36
N MET A 7 -9.91 5.05 9.87
CA MET A 7 -8.50 4.65 9.86
C MET A 7 -7.90 4.56 11.26
N VAL A 8 -8.30 5.44 12.18
CA VAL A 8 -7.83 5.44 13.58
C VAL A 8 -8.48 4.30 14.36
N GLU A 9 -9.80 4.16 14.28
CA GLU A 9 -10.58 3.15 15.02
C GLU A 9 -10.19 1.72 14.65
N PHE A 10 -9.94 1.46 13.36
CA PHE A 10 -9.62 0.11 12.85
C PHE A 10 -8.15 -0.03 12.43
N LEU A 11 -7.25 0.70 13.09
CA LEU A 11 -5.81 0.57 12.84
C LEU A 11 -5.37 -0.87 13.14
N TRP A 12 -4.61 -1.47 12.22
CA TRP A 12 -4.13 -2.86 12.29
C TRP A 12 -5.20 -3.97 12.19
N GLU A 13 -6.43 -3.64 11.78
CA GLU A 13 -7.50 -4.62 11.57
C GLU A 13 -7.76 -4.97 10.09
N ASN A 14 -6.74 -4.83 9.23
CA ASN A 14 -6.82 -5.12 7.79
C ASN A 14 -7.92 -4.34 7.02
N ARG A 15 -8.49 -3.28 7.58
CA ARG A 15 -9.52 -2.46 6.90
C ARG A 15 -8.94 -1.53 5.84
N ARG A 16 -7.79 -0.91 6.16
CA ARG A 16 -7.12 0.08 5.30
C ARG A 16 -6.88 -0.44 3.89
N PHE A 17 -6.49 -1.71 3.76
CA PHE A 17 -6.22 -2.37 2.48
C PHE A 17 -7.42 -2.32 1.52
N TYR A 18 -8.62 -2.64 2.03
CA TYR A 18 -9.85 -2.62 1.23
C TYR A 18 -10.43 -1.21 1.10
N ASP A 19 -10.29 -0.40 2.15
CA ASP A 19 -10.80 0.96 2.19
C ASP A 19 -10.18 1.85 1.11
N VAL A 20 -8.85 1.83 0.91
CA VAL A 20 -8.21 2.61 -0.17
C VAL A 20 -8.67 2.19 -1.57
N ARG A 21 -8.90 0.89 -1.77
CA ARG A 21 -9.29 0.32 -3.06
C ARG A 21 -10.72 0.67 -3.41
N ARG A 22 -11.66 0.44 -2.48
CA ARG A 22 -13.09 0.73 -2.70
C ARG A 22 -13.37 2.23 -2.83
N TRP A 23 -12.54 3.07 -2.22
CA TRP A 23 -12.63 4.53 -2.34
C TRP A 23 -11.92 5.08 -3.58
N GLY A 24 -11.23 4.25 -4.37
CA GLY A 24 -10.56 4.69 -5.60
C GLY A 24 -9.31 5.55 -5.38
N LYS A 25 -8.79 5.64 -4.16
CA LYS A 25 -7.64 6.49 -3.79
C LYS A 25 -6.35 5.73 -3.52
N TYR A 26 -6.28 4.48 -3.99
CA TYR A 26 -5.11 3.62 -3.85
C TYR A 26 -3.84 4.30 -4.37
N GLU A 27 -3.82 4.77 -5.62
CA GLU A 27 -2.62 5.35 -6.21
C GLU A 27 -2.19 6.66 -5.54
N GLU A 28 -3.15 7.50 -5.15
CA GLU A 28 -2.88 8.76 -4.44
C GLU A 28 -2.20 8.47 -3.10
N THR A 29 -2.82 7.63 -2.27
CA THR A 29 -2.35 7.39 -0.90
C THR A 29 -1.13 6.48 -0.84
N GLU A 30 -1.00 5.51 -1.74
CA GLU A 30 0.17 4.63 -1.76
C GLU A 30 1.38 5.28 -2.45
N ARG A 31 1.24 6.34 -3.24
CA ARG A 31 2.41 7.09 -3.74
C ARG A 31 3.06 7.96 -2.67
N GLU A 32 2.32 8.34 -1.63
CA GLU A 32 2.86 9.15 -0.54
C GLU A 32 4.00 8.41 0.17
N PRO A 33 5.22 8.96 0.22
CA PRO A 33 6.33 8.30 0.88
C PRO A 33 6.02 8.11 2.37
N ILE A 34 6.26 6.91 2.88
CA ILE A 34 6.16 6.63 4.30
C ILE A 34 7.28 7.40 5.00
N ARG A 35 6.91 8.16 6.03
CA ARG A 35 7.81 9.02 6.81
C ARG A 35 7.77 8.64 8.28
N GLY A 36 8.94 8.69 8.91
CA GLY A 36 9.11 8.47 10.35
C GLY A 36 10.15 9.43 10.91
N MET A 37 10.43 9.29 12.20
CA MET A 37 11.63 9.90 12.81
C MET A 37 12.89 9.20 12.29
N ASN A 38 14.04 9.88 12.38
CA ASN A 38 15.31 9.34 11.93
C ASN A 38 15.92 8.43 13.01
N PRO A 39 15.91 7.09 12.87
CA PRO A 39 16.49 6.20 13.87
C PRO A 39 18.02 6.27 13.90
N ASP A 40 18.66 6.77 12.83
CA ASP A 40 20.11 6.86 12.70
C ASP A 40 20.67 8.17 13.27
N GLY A 41 19.82 9.00 13.89
CA GLY A 41 20.23 10.23 14.55
C GLY A 41 21.03 9.97 15.82
N ALA A 42 22.23 10.55 15.91
CA ALA A 42 23.10 10.42 17.08
C ALA A 42 22.64 11.25 18.30
N ASP A 43 21.77 12.22 18.08
CA ASP A 43 21.31 13.19 19.07
C ASP A 43 19.80 13.45 18.94
N ARG A 44 19.24 14.15 19.93
CA ARG A 44 17.80 14.40 20.01
C ARG A 44 17.28 15.22 18.82
N GLU A 45 18.05 16.19 18.34
CA GLU A 45 17.64 17.01 17.20
C GLU A 45 17.70 16.22 15.90
N SER A 46 18.72 15.38 15.72
CA SER A 46 18.79 14.52 14.55
C SER A 46 17.73 13.43 14.54
N PHE A 47 17.33 12.89 15.70
CA PHE A 47 16.24 11.91 15.81
C PHE A 47 14.88 12.49 15.38
N TYR A 48 14.52 13.69 15.83
CA TYR A 48 13.21 14.29 15.51
C TYR A 48 13.06 14.81 14.08
N LYS A 49 14.09 14.66 13.23
CA LYS A 49 13.96 14.96 11.80
C LYS A 49 13.09 13.90 11.13
N ARG A 50 12.07 14.36 10.40
CA ARG A 50 11.22 13.48 9.58
C ARG A 50 11.98 13.06 8.32
N ILE A 51 12.24 11.76 8.20
CA ILE A 51 12.87 11.18 7.02
C ILE A 51 11.97 10.10 6.42
N SER A 52 12.19 9.77 5.15
CA SER A 52 11.71 8.49 4.63
C SER A 52 12.71 7.41 5.09
N PRO A 53 12.28 6.35 5.80
CA PRO A 53 13.20 5.34 6.27
C PRO A 53 13.96 4.69 5.11
N GLY A 54 15.27 4.54 5.25
CA GLY A 54 16.14 3.93 4.22
C GLY A 54 16.03 2.41 4.10
N THR A 55 15.09 1.77 4.80
CA THR A 55 14.89 0.32 4.70
C THR A 55 14.41 -0.05 3.30
N SER A 56 14.97 -1.12 2.73
CA SER A 56 14.71 -1.57 1.36
C SER A 56 13.22 -1.71 1.03
N SER A 57 12.40 -2.17 1.97
CA SER A 57 10.96 -2.35 1.81
C SER A 57 10.20 -1.06 1.49
N PHE A 58 10.65 0.09 1.99
CA PHE A 58 10.03 1.39 1.69
C PHE A 58 10.52 1.97 0.37
N LEU A 59 11.79 1.74 0.05
CA LEU A 59 12.44 2.25 -1.16
C LEU A 59 11.98 1.52 -2.42
N THR A 60 11.67 0.23 -2.33
CA THR A 60 11.25 -0.59 -3.47
C THR A 60 9.73 -0.73 -3.61
N ARG A 61 8.93 0.06 -2.87
CA ARG A 61 7.47 -0.02 -2.96
C ARG A 61 7.01 0.40 -4.36
N GLN A 62 6.36 -0.54 -5.06
CA GLN A 62 5.76 -0.27 -6.36
C GLN A 62 4.28 0.05 -6.22
N VAL A 63 3.84 1.10 -6.91
CA VAL A 63 2.44 1.53 -6.93
C VAL A 63 2.00 1.59 -8.38
N ASP A 64 1.05 0.72 -8.72
CA ASP A 64 0.48 0.58 -10.05
C ASP A 64 -1.01 0.30 -9.94
N LYS A 65 -1.80 0.84 -10.86
CA LYS A 65 -3.26 0.68 -10.89
C LYS A 65 -3.71 -0.79 -10.94
N LYS A 66 -2.92 -1.70 -11.52
CA LYS A 66 -3.22 -3.15 -11.52
C LYS A 66 -3.34 -3.73 -10.11
N LEU A 67 -2.60 -3.16 -9.14
CA LEU A 67 -2.55 -3.64 -7.74
C LEU A 67 -3.82 -3.32 -6.94
N ILE A 68 -4.81 -2.65 -7.55
CA ILE A 68 -6.17 -2.55 -7.03
C ILE A 68 -6.79 -3.95 -6.94
N TRP A 69 -6.51 -4.81 -7.92
CA TRP A 69 -6.96 -6.19 -7.98
C TRP A 69 -5.82 -7.16 -7.66
N VAL A 70 -6.18 -8.33 -7.10
CA VAL A 70 -5.23 -9.43 -6.89
C VAL A 70 -5.23 -10.31 -8.13
N PRO A 71 -4.08 -10.76 -8.66
CA PRO A 71 -4.05 -11.63 -9.82
C PRO A 71 -4.74 -12.97 -9.54
N ILE A 72 -5.51 -13.44 -10.52
CA ILE A 72 -6.07 -14.79 -10.51
C ILE A 72 -4.93 -15.78 -10.80
N PRO A 73 -4.77 -16.87 -10.03
CA PRO A 73 -3.70 -17.84 -10.25
C PRO A 73 -3.72 -18.41 -11.69
N ARG A 74 -2.54 -18.50 -12.33
CA ARG A 74 -2.40 -19.05 -13.70
C ARG A 74 -2.90 -20.49 -13.84
N ALA A 75 -2.94 -21.26 -12.75
CA ALA A 75 -3.52 -22.59 -12.76
C ALA A 75 -5.04 -22.54 -13.01
N GLU A 76 -5.75 -21.63 -12.33
CA GLU A 76 -7.21 -21.48 -12.47
C GLU A 76 -7.58 -20.91 -13.84
N MET A 77 -6.80 -19.94 -14.34
CA MET A 77 -6.96 -19.41 -15.70
C MET A 77 -6.86 -20.51 -16.78
N ARG A 78 -5.99 -21.50 -16.60
CA ARG A 78 -5.84 -22.63 -17.54
C ARG A 78 -6.98 -23.65 -17.44
N ARG A 79 -7.62 -23.75 -16.27
CA ARG A 79 -8.73 -24.69 -16.04
C ARG A 79 -10.03 -24.20 -16.68
N LEU A 80 -10.21 -22.89 -16.77
CA LEU A 80 -11.42 -22.28 -17.33
C LEU A 80 -11.05 -21.25 -18.42
N PRO A 81 -10.95 -21.66 -19.70
CA PRO A 81 -10.53 -20.77 -20.80
C PRO A 81 -11.48 -19.58 -21.05
N SER A 82 -12.71 -19.62 -20.53
CA SER A 82 -13.67 -18.52 -20.63
C SER A 82 -13.51 -17.46 -19.53
N LEU A 83 -12.60 -17.66 -18.58
CA LEU A 83 -12.32 -16.71 -17.51
C LEU A 83 -11.21 -15.77 -17.97
N ASP A 84 -11.48 -14.47 -17.94
CA ASP A 84 -10.49 -13.44 -18.18
C ASP A 84 -9.74 -13.06 -16.90
N GLN A 85 -8.50 -12.61 -17.06
CA GLN A 85 -7.66 -12.16 -15.98
C GLN A 85 -8.03 -10.74 -15.54
N ASN A 86 -7.72 -10.40 -14.28
CA ASN A 86 -7.82 -9.02 -13.80
C ASN A 86 -6.91 -8.07 -14.62
N PRO A 87 -7.33 -6.82 -14.85
CA PRO A 87 -6.58 -5.87 -15.66
C PRO A 87 -5.14 -5.66 -15.19
N GLY A 88 -4.19 -5.66 -16.14
CA GLY A 88 -2.77 -5.45 -15.88
C GLY A 88 -2.00 -6.71 -15.45
N TYR A 89 -2.65 -7.86 -15.42
CA TYR A 89 -2.02 -9.16 -15.21
C TYR A 89 -2.18 -10.05 -16.46
N ASN A 90 -1.17 -10.88 -16.74
CA ASN A 90 -1.11 -11.80 -17.87
C ASN A 90 -0.89 -13.25 -17.40
#